data_AF-A0A4S2M231-F1
#
_entry.id   AF-A0A4S2M231-F1
#
_cell.length_a   1.000
_cell.length_b   1.000
_cell.length_c   1.000
_cell.angle_alpha   90.00
_cell.angle_beta   90.00
_cell.angle_gamma   90.00
#
_symmetry.space_group_name_H-M   'P 1'
#
loop_
_entity.id
_entity.type
_entity.pdbx_description
1 polymer ?
#
loop_
_entity_poly.entity_id
_entity_poly.type
_entity_poly.pdbx_seq_one_letter_code
_entity_poly.pdbx_strand_id
1 'polypeptide(L)'
;MLSARWLMAFCSKTTQLGSTRLSTPLLTSPVSNYSTEADDIPFHVMVEGFFSKASAMVERKLIKELKVRLPEYEKTKIVKGTLGILKPCSRVFEVNLPFRRDDGTFEMVQGFRAQHSVHRRPTKGGIRYSLDVNRGEVMALASLMTFKCAVVDVPFGGAKAGLCIDPRSLSVNEMERLTRRFALELSKHGFLGPGTDVPAPDMGTGEREMSWIADTYATTLGHFDMHAHACVTGKPISMGGIHGRISATGRGVYHGIDNFLSNTKYANMIGVAPGLKGKTFIIQGFGNVGLHTMRYLDRAGAKCIGVAEIDGQIYNPSGIDPRELEDWKLEHGTICGFPKADAYTKDSLLHEECDILVPCANEKQIHGGNADKIRAKLIAEGANGPTTPTADQMIRTSADS
;
A
#
# COMPACT_ATOMS: atom_id res chain seq x y z
N MET A 1 55.28 -17.65 5.37
CA MET A 1 54.21 -18.66 5.20
C MET A 1 53.08 -18.26 6.14
N LEU A 2 51.86 -17.89 5.76
CA LEU A 2 51.13 -17.80 4.49
C LEU A 2 50.24 -16.55 4.62
N SER A 3 50.58 -15.48 3.92
CA SER A 3 49.71 -14.35 3.61
C SER A 3 50.10 -13.88 2.20
N ALA A 4 49.16 -13.27 1.46
CA ALA A 4 49.33 -12.74 0.10
C ALA A 4 49.33 -13.75 -1.07
N ARG A 5 48.20 -14.43 -1.32
CA ARG A 5 48.00 -15.14 -2.60
C ARG A 5 46.64 -14.99 -3.30
N TRP A 6 45.81 -14.02 -2.92
CA TRP A 6 44.53 -13.76 -3.61
C TRP A 6 44.33 -12.31 -4.09
N LEU A 7 45.29 -11.41 -3.88
CA LEU A 7 45.19 -10.00 -4.31
C LEU A 7 45.94 -9.67 -5.62
N MET A 8 46.52 -10.66 -6.31
CA MET A 8 47.34 -10.47 -7.52
C MET A 8 46.78 -11.26 -8.71
N ALA A 9 45.49 -11.08 -9.01
CA ALA A 9 44.88 -11.69 -10.20
C ALA A 9 43.97 -10.75 -11.02
N PHE A 10 43.90 -9.44 -10.69
CA PHE A 10 43.03 -8.50 -11.41
C PHE A 10 43.71 -7.27 -12.01
N CYS A 11 45.04 -7.21 -12.02
CA CYS A 11 45.78 -6.08 -12.57
C CYS A 11 46.83 -6.54 -13.59
N SER A 12 46.38 -7.02 -14.74
CA SER A 12 47.19 -7.20 -15.96
C SER A 12 46.29 -7.77 -17.06
N LYS A 13 45.64 -6.88 -17.82
CA LYS A 13 45.20 -7.05 -19.22
C LYS A 13 44.28 -5.89 -19.63
N THR A 14 44.89 -4.74 -19.83
CA THR A 14 44.53 -3.80 -20.90
C THR A 14 45.78 -3.81 -21.79
N THR A 15 45.72 -4.23 -23.05
CA THR A 15 45.26 -3.40 -24.17
C THR A 15 45.06 -4.21 -25.46
N GLN A 16 44.27 -3.61 -26.36
CA GLN A 16 44.06 -3.89 -27.80
C GLN A 16 43.04 -4.95 -28.22
N LEU A 17 41.91 -4.44 -28.71
CA LEU A 17 41.05 -4.88 -29.84
C LEU A 17 39.65 -4.33 -29.50
N GLY A 18 39.21 -3.21 -30.06
CA GLY A 18 38.74 -3.09 -31.43
C GLY A 18 37.28 -2.60 -31.34
N SER A 19 36.95 -1.57 -32.12
CA SER A 19 35.62 -0.97 -32.12
C SER A 19 34.55 -1.93 -32.63
N THR A 20 33.63 -2.35 -31.78
CA THR A 20 32.32 -2.87 -32.21
C THR A 20 31.27 -2.41 -31.21
N ARG A 21 30.42 -1.47 -31.66
CA ARG A 21 29.14 -1.14 -31.02
C ARG A 21 28.29 -2.40 -31.00
N LEU A 22 28.19 -3.06 -29.86
CA LEU A 22 27.13 -4.01 -29.58
C LEU A 22 25.98 -3.22 -28.97
N SER A 23 25.04 -2.82 -29.82
CA SER A 23 23.73 -2.34 -29.43
C SER A 23 22.92 -3.51 -28.87
N THR A 24 22.96 -3.71 -27.57
CA THR A 24 21.97 -4.53 -26.87
C THR A 24 20.66 -3.74 -26.86
N PRO A 25 19.53 -4.28 -27.36
CA PRO A 25 18.27 -3.61 -27.19
C PRO A 25 17.90 -3.69 -25.72
N LEU A 26 17.98 -2.55 -25.01
CA LEU A 26 17.25 -2.37 -23.77
C LEU A 26 15.79 -2.68 -24.11
N LEU A 27 15.28 -3.78 -23.56
CA LEU A 27 13.85 -4.06 -23.48
C LEU A 27 13.23 -2.88 -22.73
N THR A 28 12.79 -1.88 -23.48
CA THR A 28 11.88 -0.85 -23.01
C THR A 28 10.60 -1.57 -22.63
N SER A 29 10.42 -1.81 -21.33
CA SER A 29 9.13 -2.18 -20.79
C SER A 29 8.12 -1.10 -21.20
N PRO A 30 6.92 -1.44 -21.67
CA PRO A 30 5.89 -0.45 -21.90
C PRO A 30 5.63 0.29 -20.58
N VAL A 31 5.80 1.61 -20.61
CA VAL A 31 5.52 2.52 -19.50
C VAL A 31 4.12 2.22 -18.98
N SER A 32 3.99 1.92 -17.68
CA SER A 32 2.71 1.67 -17.06
C SER A 32 1.92 2.98 -16.97
N ASN A 33 0.73 3.01 -17.59
CA ASN A 33 -0.12 4.19 -17.79
C ASN A 33 -0.71 4.83 -16.51
N TYR A 34 -0.19 4.55 -15.32
CA TYR A 34 -0.79 4.99 -14.05
C TYR A 34 0.18 5.59 -13.02
N SER A 35 1.48 5.62 -13.32
CA SER A 35 2.43 6.46 -12.58
C SER A 35 2.50 7.81 -13.29
N THR A 36 1.80 8.82 -12.79
CA THR A 36 1.94 10.19 -13.31
C THR A 36 3.34 10.71 -12.96
N GLU A 37 4.20 10.80 -13.98
CA GLU A 37 5.62 11.22 -13.92
C GLU A 37 5.85 12.68 -13.44
N ALA A 38 4.84 13.38 -12.92
CA ALA A 38 4.92 14.81 -12.65
C ALA A 38 5.47 15.20 -11.26
N ASP A 39 5.55 14.27 -10.30
CA ASP A 39 6.18 14.47 -8.98
C ASP A 39 7.12 13.29 -8.69
N ASP A 40 8.31 13.33 -9.32
CA ASP A 40 9.27 12.23 -9.48
C ASP A 40 10.11 11.91 -8.22
N ILE A 41 9.54 12.10 -7.03
CA ILE A 41 10.20 11.59 -5.82
C ILE A 41 9.88 10.10 -5.65
N PRO A 42 10.89 9.24 -5.46
CA PRO A 42 10.64 7.85 -5.14
C PRO A 42 9.74 7.71 -3.92
N PHE A 43 8.82 6.75 -3.92
CA PHE A 43 7.78 6.65 -2.88
C PHE A 43 8.36 6.55 -1.46
N HIS A 44 9.50 5.89 -1.28
CA HIS A 44 10.17 5.84 0.03
C HIS A 44 10.68 7.21 0.49
N VAL A 45 11.21 8.02 -0.43
CA VAL A 45 11.63 9.41 -0.15
C VAL A 45 10.44 10.28 0.21
N MET A 46 9.29 10.07 -0.46
CA MET A 46 8.04 10.75 -0.12
C MET A 46 7.61 10.49 1.32
N VAL A 47 7.55 9.22 1.73
CA VAL A 47 7.16 8.84 3.10
C VAL A 47 8.17 9.33 4.13
N GLU A 48 9.46 9.28 3.79
CA GLU A 48 10.52 9.88 4.61
C GLU A 48 10.33 11.38 4.80
N GLY A 49 9.88 12.10 3.78
CA GLY A 49 9.55 13.53 3.86
C GLY A 49 8.43 13.81 4.86
N PHE A 50 7.35 13.02 4.82
CA PHE A 50 6.28 13.11 5.83
C PHE A 50 6.81 12.84 7.24
N PHE A 51 7.65 11.82 7.41
CA PHE A 51 8.27 11.52 8.70
C PHE A 51 9.18 12.65 9.19
N SER A 52 10.00 13.24 8.31
CA SER A 52 10.90 14.35 8.66
C SER A 52 10.12 15.60 9.08
N LYS A 53 9.02 15.92 8.39
CA LYS A 53 8.12 17.02 8.77
C LYS A 53 7.50 16.78 10.15
N ALA A 54 6.99 15.58 10.41
CA ALA A 54 6.42 15.22 11.71
C ALA A 54 7.48 15.24 12.84
N SER A 55 8.68 14.72 12.56
CA SER A 55 9.81 14.70 13.50
C SER A 55 10.18 16.09 13.99
N ALA A 56 10.23 17.07 13.09
CA ALA A 56 10.52 18.46 13.42
C ALA A 56 9.46 19.08 14.36
N MET A 57 8.18 18.69 14.22
CA MET A 57 7.09 19.20 15.06
C MET A 57 7.16 18.65 16.49
N VAL A 58 7.57 17.41 16.68
CA VAL A 58 7.58 16.74 17.99
C VAL A 58 8.92 16.78 18.70
N GLU A 59 10.01 17.14 18.02
CA GLU A 59 11.38 17.10 18.56
C GLU A 59 11.50 17.80 19.93
N ARG A 60 11.03 19.06 20.02
CA ARG A 60 11.07 19.84 21.27
C ARG A 60 10.28 19.19 22.40
N LYS A 61 9.12 18.62 22.08
CA LYS A 61 8.28 17.91 23.05
C LYS A 61 8.99 16.66 23.58
N LEU A 62 9.59 15.87 22.69
CA LEU A 62 10.35 14.67 23.05
C LEU A 62 11.55 14.99 23.95
N ILE A 63 12.29 16.08 23.67
CA ILE A 63 13.42 16.52 24.50
C ILE A 63 12.96 16.86 25.92
N LYS A 64 11.82 17.56 26.06
CA LYS A 64 11.25 17.94 27.36
C LYS A 64 10.73 16.73 28.14
N GLU A 65 10.10 15.77 27.45
CA GLU A 65 9.52 14.57 28.06
C GLU A 65 10.57 13.50 28.41
N LEU A 66 11.80 13.61 27.89
CA LEU A 66 12.87 12.68 28.18
C LEU A 66 13.29 12.76 29.67
N LYS A 67 12.82 11.76 30.45
CA LYS A 67 13.04 11.59 31.90
C LYS A 67 14.46 11.11 32.26
N VAL A 68 15.48 11.64 31.60
CA VAL A 68 16.88 11.35 31.89
C VAL A 68 17.55 12.62 32.42
N ARG A 69 18.37 12.50 33.46
CA ARG A 69 19.15 13.60 34.04
C ARG A 69 20.42 13.85 33.22
N LEU A 70 20.26 14.39 32.02
CA LEU A 70 21.35 14.81 31.13
C LEU A 70 21.17 16.27 30.73
N PRO A 71 22.26 16.98 30.39
CA PRO A 71 22.18 18.30 29.78
C PRO A 71 21.31 18.29 28.51
N GLU A 72 20.64 19.40 28.21
CA GLU A 72 19.72 19.51 27.08
C GLU A 72 20.37 19.16 25.74
N TYR A 73 21.64 19.54 25.53
CA TYR A 73 22.35 19.21 24.30
C TYR A 73 22.50 17.70 24.07
N GLU A 74 22.65 16.89 25.13
CA GLU A 74 22.71 15.44 25.01
C GLU A 74 21.34 14.83 24.78
N LYS A 75 20.30 15.36 25.43
CA LYS A 75 18.91 14.97 25.16
C LYS A 75 18.56 15.18 23.69
N THR A 76 18.96 16.32 23.10
CA THR A 76 18.78 16.60 21.69
C THR A 76 19.48 15.57 20.81
N LYS A 77 20.73 15.19 21.13
CA LYS A 77 21.45 14.13 20.39
C LYS A 77 20.74 12.79 20.47
N ILE A 78 20.24 12.41 21.65
CA ILE A 78 19.48 11.16 21.87
C ILE A 78 18.19 11.17 21.04
N VAL A 79 17.40 12.25 21.11
CA VAL A 79 16.13 12.36 20.37
C VAL A 79 16.38 12.31 18.87
N LYS A 80 17.31 13.13 18.34
CA LYS A 80 17.64 13.13 16.92
C LYS A 80 18.21 11.78 16.45
N GLY A 81 19.07 11.16 17.25
CA GLY A 81 19.62 9.84 16.95
C GLY A 81 18.53 8.77 16.92
N THR A 82 17.60 8.77 17.88
CA THR A 82 16.48 7.83 17.93
C THR A 82 15.54 8.01 16.73
N LEU A 83 15.20 9.25 16.38
CA LEU A 83 14.41 9.54 15.18
C LEU A 83 15.14 9.13 13.90
N GLY A 84 16.46 9.30 13.84
CA GLY A 84 17.30 8.84 12.74
C GLY A 84 17.29 7.32 12.57
N ILE A 85 17.28 6.56 13.68
CA ILE A 85 17.19 5.10 13.68
C ILE A 85 15.81 4.62 13.21
N LEU A 86 14.74 5.37 13.49
CA LEU A 86 13.37 5.04 13.10
C LEU A 86 13.08 5.24 11.62
N LYS A 87 13.92 6.01 10.91
CA LYS A 87 13.67 6.43 9.52
C LYS A 87 13.90 5.33 8.47
N PRO A 88 15.04 4.60 8.46
CA PRO A 88 15.28 3.57 7.46
C PRO A 88 14.59 2.23 7.81
N CYS A 89 14.35 1.39 6.80
CA CYS A 89 13.93 0.02 7.04
C CYS A 89 15.05 -0.81 7.68
N SER A 90 14.73 -1.55 8.74
CA SER A 90 15.68 -2.41 9.46
C SER A 90 16.22 -3.55 8.59
N ARG A 91 15.36 -4.18 7.78
CA ARG A 91 15.73 -5.30 6.90
C ARG A 91 14.93 -5.23 5.60
N VAL A 92 15.58 -5.55 4.48
CA VAL A 92 14.93 -5.74 3.18
C VAL A 92 15.44 -7.03 2.59
N PHE A 93 14.53 -7.94 2.27
CA PHE A 93 14.82 -9.20 1.60
C PHE A 93 14.33 -9.13 0.17
N GLU A 94 15.20 -9.50 -0.76
CA GLU A 94 14.92 -9.60 -2.18
C GLU A 94 15.19 -11.04 -2.60
N VAL A 95 14.30 -11.59 -3.43
CA VAL A 95 14.37 -12.97 -3.89
C VAL A 95 13.95 -13.07 -5.34
N ASN A 96 14.67 -13.90 -6.10
CA ASN A 96 14.32 -14.25 -7.47
C ASN A 96 13.87 -15.71 -7.48
N LEU A 97 12.60 -15.93 -7.82
CA LEU A 97 11.95 -17.24 -7.77
C LEU A 97 11.89 -17.85 -9.17
N PRO A 98 12.57 -18.97 -9.43
CA PRO A 98 12.33 -19.72 -10.66
C PRO A 98 10.92 -20.32 -10.63
N PHE A 99 10.16 -20.05 -11.66
CA PHE A 99 8.76 -20.39 -11.78
C PHE A 99 8.52 -21.13 -13.10
N ARG A 100 7.91 -22.32 -13.01
CA ARG A 100 7.50 -23.10 -14.19
C ARG A 100 6.03 -22.83 -14.46
N ARG A 101 5.76 -22.27 -15.64
CA ARG A 101 4.41 -22.01 -16.16
C ARG A 101 3.71 -23.31 -16.52
N ASP A 102 2.39 -23.26 -16.66
CA ASP A 102 1.57 -24.42 -17.04
C ASP A 102 1.89 -24.93 -18.45
N ASP A 103 2.36 -24.06 -19.35
CA ASP A 103 2.84 -24.42 -20.69
C ASP A 103 4.25 -25.06 -20.70
N GLY A 104 4.88 -25.16 -19.53
CA GLY A 104 6.21 -25.73 -19.34
C GLY A 104 7.36 -24.76 -19.49
N THR A 105 7.12 -23.50 -19.86
CA THR A 105 8.16 -22.46 -19.90
C THR A 105 8.64 -22.09 -18.49
N PHE A 106 9.87 -21.57 -18.40
CA PHE A 106 10.46 -21.12 -17.15
C PHE A 106 10.61 -19.61 -17.16
N GLU A 107 10.22 -18.99 -16.05
CA GLU A 107 10.26 -17.55 -15.81
C GLU A 107 10.93 -17.28 -14.46
N MET A 108 11.55 -16.10 -14.33
CA MET A 108 12.09 -15.63 -13.05
C MET A 108 11.17 -14.54 -12.51
N VAL A 109 10.56 -14.79 -11.36
CA VAL A 109 9.72 -13.80 -10.68
C VAL A 109 10.51 -13.14 -9.55
N GLN A 110 10.60 -11.81 -9.59
CA GLN A 110 11.22 -11.03 -8.52
C GLN A 110 10.23 -10.76 -7.39
N GLY A 111 10.70 -10.90 -6.15
CA GLY A 111 9.92 -10.67 -4.95
C GLY A 111 10.71 -9.91 -3.89
N PHE A 112 9.99 -9.17 -3.04
CA PHE A 112 10.56 -8.37 -1.96
C PHE A 112 9.75 -8.53 -0.68
N ARG A 113 10.42 -8.44 0.48
CA ARG A 113 9.81 -8.18 1.80
C ARG A 113 10.68 -7.21 2.59
N ALA A 114 10.14 -6.05 2.94
CA ALA A 114 10.79 -5.11 3.85
C ALA A 114 10.17 -5.20 5.25
N GLN A 115 11.01 -5.21 6.28
CA GLN A 115 10.64 -5.00 7.68
C GLN A 115 11.19 -3.63 8.09
N HIS A 116 10.29 -2.68 8.33
CA HIS A 116 10.68 -1.32 8.64
C HIS A 116 11.22 -1.21 10.07
N SER A 117 10.44 -1.63 11.05
CA SER A 117 10.79 -1.54 12.46
C SER A 117 10.47 -2.83 13.19
N VAL A 118 11.34 -3.25 14.10
CA VAL A 118 11.15 -4.40 14.99
C VAL A 118 10.95 -3.98 16.46
N HIS A 119 10.65 -2.70 16.71
CA HIS A 119 10.42 -2.17 18.06
C HIS A 119 9.24 -2.89 18.77
N ARG A 120 8.30 -3.42 17.98
CA ARG A 120 7.29 -4.38 18.38
C ARG A 120 7.38 -5.58 17.44
N ARG A 121 7.31 -6.79 18.00
CA ARG A 121 7.21 -8.04 17.24
C ARG A 121 5.87 -8.73 17.53
N PRO A 122 5.27 -9.41 16.55
CA PRO A 122 5.76 -9.58 15.17
C PRO A 122 5.67 -8.30 14.32
N THR A 123 6.34 -8.29 13.18
CA THR A 123 6.09 -7.27 12.14
C THR A 123 4.82 -7.61 11.35
N LYS A 124 4.17 -6.61 10.74
CA LYS A 124 2.87 -6.76 10.09
C LYS A 124 2.81 -5.97 8.78
N GLY A 125 2.33 -6.62 7.73
CA GLY A 125 2.31 -6.01 6.40
C GLY A 125 1.69 -6.86 5.31
N GLY A 126 0.99 -6.24 4.36
CA GLY A 126 0.39 -6.94 3.22
C GLY A 126 1.41 -7.57 2.25
N ILE A 127 0.94 -8.44 1.34
CA ILE A 127 1.68 -8.91 0.16
C ILE A 127 0.93 -8.44 -1.09
N ARG A 128 1.60 -7.65 -1.93
CA ARG A 128 1.04 -7.07 -3.17
C ARG A 128 1.50 -7.85 -4.40
N TYR A 129 0.59 -8.19 -5.31
CA TYR A 129 0.89 -8.72 -6.63
C TYR A 129 0.60 -7.63 -7.66
N SER A 130 1.65 -7.04 -8.22
CA SER A 130 1.58 -6.02 -9.28
C SER A 130 2.90 -5.96 -10.02
N LEU A 131 2.87 -5.58 -11.30
CA LEU A 131 4.08 -5.30 -12.08
C LEU A 131 4.82 -4.03 -11.62
N ASP A 132 4.15 -3.13 -10.90
CA ASP A 132 4.77 -1.91 -10.39
C ASP A 132 5.68 -2.16 -9.16
N VAL A 133 5.59 -3.37 -8.58
CA VAL A 133 6.33 -3.74 -7.36
C VAL A 133 7.82 -3.58 -7.56
N ASN A 134 8.41 -2.70 -6.75
CA ASN A 134 9.84 -2.49 -6.66
C ASN A 134 10.30 -2.33 -5.21
N ARG A 135 11.61 -2.40 -5.00
CA ARG A 135 12.23 -2.27 -3.67
C ARG A 135 11.82 -0.98 -2.94
N GLY A 136 11.80 0.14 -3.65
CA GLY A 136 11.48 1.45 -3.09
C GLY A 136 10.03 1.55 -2.61
N GLU A 137 9.09 1.06 -3.41
CA GLU A 137 7.67 1.00 -3.05
C GLU A 137 7.43 0.14 -1.81
N VAL A 138 8.03 -1.06 -1.78
CA VAL A 138 7.88 -2.00 -0.65
C VAL A 138 8.46 -1.41 0.65
N MET A 139 9.58 -0.68 0.58
CA MET A 139 10.13 0.03 1.74
C MET A 139 9.20 1.15 2.23
N ALA A 140 8.64 1.95 1.31
CA ALA A 140 7.72 3.03 1.64
C ALA A 140 6.45 2.51 2.35
N LEU A 141 5.88 1.44 1.81
CA LEU A 141 4.69 0.84 2.38
C LEU A 141 4.98 0.13 3.72
N ALA A 142 6.17 -0.46 3.88
CA ALA A 142 6.58 -1.04 5.16
C ALA A 142 6.71 0.03 6.26
N SER A 143 7.22 1.22 5.93
CA SER A 143 7.31 2.32 6.90
C SER A 143 5.94 2.88 7.26
N LEU A 144 5.05 3.07 6.27
CA LEU A 144 3.65 3.42 6.50
C LEU A 144 2.95 2.42 7.43
N MET A 145 3.25 1.12 7.34
CA MET A 145 2.67 0.13 8.24
C MET A 145 3.10 0.30 9.70
N THR A 146 4.36 0.69 9.97
CA THR A 146 4.79 0.97 11.36
C THR A 146 4.00 2.13 11.94
N PHE A 147 3.93 3.24 11.20
CA PHE A 147 3.25 4.44 11.68
C PHE A 147 1.74 4.23 11.78
N LYS A 148 1.14 3.52 10.82
CA LYS A 148 -0.27 3.13 10.87
C LYS A 148 -0.59 2.31 12.11
N CYS A 149 0.22 1.28 12.41
CA CYS A 149 0.04 0.47 13.61
C CYS A 149 0.18 1.32 14.89
N ALA A 150 1.12 2.27 14.94
CA ALA A 150 1.27 3.18 16.06
C ALA A 150 0.09 4.15 16.23
N VAL A 151 -0.50 4.66 15.14
CA VAL A 151 -1.66 5.56 15.18
C VAL A 151 -2.90 4.89 15.78
N VAL A 152 -3.10 3.59 15.54
CA VAL A 152 -4.25 2.83 16.03
C VAL A 152 -3.92 1.88 17.19
N ASP A 153 -2.78 2.08 17.86
CA ASP A 153 -2.31 1.29 19.00
C ASP A 153 -2.29 -0.25 18.77
N VAL A 154 -2.03 -0.66 17.52
CA VAL A 154 -1.83 -2.07 17.18
C VAL A 154 -0.36 -2.43 17.42
N PRO A 155 -0.04 -3.45 18.25
CA PRO A 155 1.32 -3.68 18.74
C PRO A 155 2.21 -4.43 17.73
N PHE A 156 2.35 -3.90 16.52
CA PHE A 156 3.20 -4.47 15.47
C PHE A 156 4.19 -3.46 14.91
N GLY A 157 5.38 -3.94 14.57
CA GLY A 157 6.28 -3.25 13.65
C GLY A 157 5.76 -3.34 12.22
N GLY A 158 6.08 -2.37 11.37
CA GLY A 158 5.65 -2.37 9.97
C GLY A 158 6.49 -3.26 9.08
N ALA A 159 5.82 -3.94 8.16
CA ALA A 159 6.42 -4.67 7.06
C ALA A 159 5.59 -4.51 5.78
N LYS A 160 6.13 -4.92 4.63
CA LYS A 160 5.39 -5.06 3.36
C LYS A 160 6.13 -6.04 2.46
N ALA A 161 5.41 -6.79 1.65
CA ALA A 161 5.97 -7.57 0.57
C ALA A 161 5.30 -7.24 -0.76
N GLY A 162 5.99 -7.60 -1.84
CA GLY A 162 5.37 -7.70 -3.15
C GLY A 162 6.05 -8.73 -4.04
N LEU A 163 5.29 -9.25 -5.00
CA LEU A 163 5.79 -10.01 -6.15
C LEU A 163 5.53 -9.20 -7.41
N CYS A 164 6.55 -9.09 -8.26
CA CYS A 164 6.46 -8.43 -9.55
C CYS A 164 5.80 -9.37 -10.57
N ILE A 165 4.47 -9.41 -10.57
CA ILE A 165 3.63 -10.25 -11.43
C ILE A 165 2.31 -9.54 -11.74
N ASP A 166 1.72 -9.85 -12.90
CA ASP A 166 0.31 -9.58 -13.16
C ASP A 166 -0.53 -10.80 -12.75
N PRO A 167 -1.35 -10.72 -11.69
CA PRO A 167 -2.18 -11.84 -11.25
C PRO A 167 -3.24 -12.26 -12.28
N ARG A 168 -3.59 -11.40 -13.25
CA ARG A 168 -4.55 -11.73 -14.31
C ARG A 168 -3.94 -12.61 -15.40
N SER A 169 -2.62 -12.60 -15.52
CA SER A 169 -1.87 -13.39 -16.50
C SER A 169 -1.56 -14.82 -16.03
N LEU A 170 -1.86 -15.14 -14.77
CA LEU A 170 -1.53 -16.42 -14.15
C LEU A 170 -2.79 -17.27 -13.94
N SER A 171 -2.66 -18.57 -14.20
CA SER A 171 -3.67 -19.54 -13.78
C SER A 171 -3.73 -19.63 -12.24
N VAL A 172 -4.82 -20.19 -11.70
CA VAL A 172 -4.94 -20.42 -10.26
C VAL A 172 -3.82 -21.35 -9.74
N ASN A 173 -3.47 -22.38 -10.52
CA ASN A 173 -2.42 -23.34 -10.15
C ASN A 173 -1.03 -22.70 -10.19
N GLU A 174 -0.78 -21.86 -11.20
CA GLU A 174 0.43 -21.06 -11.32
C GLU A 174 0.61 -20.14 -10.11
N MET A 175 -0.45 -19.42 -9.77
CA MET A 175 -0.48 -18.51 -8.62
C MET A 175 -0.24 -19.27 -7.31
N GLU A 176 -0.88 -20.41 -7.11
CA GLU A 176 -0.66 -21.25 -5.92
C GLU A 176 0.82 -21.65 -5.78
N ARG A 177 1.42 -22.23 -6.83
CA ARG A 177 2.83 -22.67 -6.78
C ARG A 177 3.77 -21.52 -6.44
N LEU A 178 3.53 -20.35 -7.03
CA LEU A 178 4.33 -19.16 -6.80
C LEU A 178 4.15 -18.60 -5.38
N THR A 179 2.91 -18.48 -4.90
CA THR A 179 2.60 -18.02 -3.53
C THR A 179 3.22 -18.94 -2.49
N ARG A 180 3.09 -20.26 -2.66
CA ARG A 180 3.68 -21.26 -1.75
C ARG A 180 5.20 -21.21 -1.76
N ARG A 181 5.81 -21.11 -2.94
CA ARG A 181 7.27 -20.98 -3.06
C ARG A 181 7.77 -19.70 -2.39
N PHE A 182 7.09 -18.58 -2.60
CA PHE A 182 7.43 -17.32 -1.94
C PHE A 182 7.29 -17.42 -0.43
N ALA A 183 6.20 -18.00 0.09
CA ALA A 183 6.00 -18.24 1.51
C ALA A 183 7.17 -19.04 2.12
N LEU A 184 7.60 -20.11 1.45
CA LEU A 184 8.71 -20.93 1.88
C LEU A 184 10.03 -20.15 1.97
N GLU A 185 10.36 -19.33 0.96
CA GLU A 185 11.56 -18.48 1.00
C GLU A 185 11.48 -17.45 2.12
N LEU A 186 10.31 -16.80 2.32
CA LEU A 186 10.11 -15.87 3.44
C LEU A 186 10.30 -16.58 4.80
N SER A 187 9.76 -17.78 4.97
CA SER A 187 9.90 -18.54 6.22
C SER A 187 11.35 -18.89 6.53
N LYS A 188 12.10 -19.40 5.54
CA LYS A 188 13.52 -19.77 5.70
C LYS A 188 14.39 -18.59 6.14
N HIS A 189 14.05 -17.38 5.71
CA HIS A 189 14.82 -16.16 6.00
C HIS A 189 14.28 -15.32 7.16
N GLY A 190 13.26 -15.82 7.88
CA GLY A 190 12.70 -15.15 9.06
C GLY A 190 11.80 -13.94 8.73
N PHE A 191 11.17 -13.96 7.57
CA PHE A 191 10.21 -12.97 7.05
C PHE A 191 8.77 -13.51 6.98
N LEU A 192 8.51 -14.68 7.57
CA LEU A 192 7.18 -15.24 7.79
C LEU A 192 7.20 -16.12 9.06
N GLY A 193 6.31 -15.83 10.01
CA GLY A 193 6.11 -16.60 11.23
C GLY A 193 5.31 -15.84 12.29
N PRO A 194 4.57 -16.54 13.17
CA PRO A 194 3.62 -15.91 14.09
C PRO A 194 4.26 -14.93 15.08
N GLY A 195 5.50 -15.20 15.51
CA GLY A 195 6.27 -14.32 16.41
C GLY A 195 7.27 -13.40 15.72
N THR A 196 7.42 -13.47 14.39
CA THR A 196 8.46 -12.75 13.63
C THR A 196 7.88 -11.73 12.67
N ASP A 197 7.07 -12.18 11.70
CA ASP A 197 6.50 -11.37 10.64
C ASP A 197 5.21 -12.03 10.14
N VAL A 198 4.10 -11.31 10.23
CA VAL A 198 2.76 -11.80 9.94
C VAL A 198 2.18 -11.07 8.72
N PRO A 199 2.15 -11.69 7.53
CA PRO A 199 1.59 -11.05 6.35
C PRO A 199 0.06 -10.88 6.36
N ALA A 200 -0.46 -10.20 5.34
CA ALA A 200 -1.88 -9.96 5.11
C ALA A 200 -2.17 -9.80 3.60
N PRO A 201 -3.45 -9.76 3.19
CA PRO A 201 -3.83 -9.35 1.85
C PRO A 201 -3.45 -7.90 1.55
N ASP A 202 -3.22 -7.62 0.28
CA ASP A 202 -3.05 -6.31 -0.34
C ASP A 202 -3.59 -6.37 -1.78
N MET A 203 -3.24 -5.41 -2.63
CA MET A 203 -3.60 -5.44 -4.05
C MET A 203 -3.12 -6.73 -4.73
N GLY A 204 -4.02 -7.37 -5.46
CA GLY A 204 -3.75 -8.62 -6.18
C GLY A 204 -3.72 -9.87 -5.29
N THR A 205 -4.00 -9.77 -3.98
CA THR A 205 -4.08 -10.92 -3.06
C THR A 205 -5.34 -10.85 -2.18
N GLY A 206 -5.83 -12.01 -1.75
CA GLY A 206 -7.03 -12.15 -0.94
C GLY A 206 -6.97 -13.36 -0.02
N GLU A 207 -8.14 -13.86 0.39
CA GLU A 207 -8.22 -14.98 1.33
C GLU A 207 -7.57 -16.25 0.78
N ARG A 208 -7.64 -16.48 -0.54
CA ARG A 208 -7.05 -17.63 -1.22
C ARG A 208 -5.53 -17.67 -1.04
N GLU A 209 -4.84 -16.58 -1.32
CA GLU A 209 -3.37 -16.53 -1.17
C GLU A 209 -2.96 -16.65 0.30
N MET A 210 -3.74 -16.05 1.23
CA MET A 210 -3.47 -16.19 2.67
C MET A 210 -3.67 -17.62 3.16
N SER A 211 -4.62 -18.37 2.59
CA SER A 211 -4.80 -19.79 2.85
C SER A 211 -3.55 -20.59 2.44
N TRP A 212 -3.06 -20.40 1.22
CA TRP A 212 -1.85 -21.09 0.75
C TRP A 212 -0.61 -20.77 1.58
N ILE A 213 -0.46 -19.52 2.04
CA ILE A 213 0.63 -19.10 2.93
C ILE A 213 0.52 -19.80 4.29
N ALA A 214 -0.67 -19.82 4.89
CA ALA A 214 -0.92 -20.46 6.18
C ALA A 214 -0.62 -21.95 6.13
N ASP A 215 -1.17 -22.63 5.11
CA ASP A 215 -1.00 -24.06 4.89
C ASP A 215 0.47 -24.41 4.64
N THR A 216 1.17 -23.65 3.79
CA THR A 216 2.61 -23.88 3.53
C THR A 216 3.45 -23.72 4.78
N TYR A 217 3.21 -22.68 5.58
CA TYR A 217 3.96 -22.49 6.83
C TYR A 217 3.69 -23.62 7.82
N ALA A 218 2.43 -23.94 8.06
CA ALA A 218 2.02 -24.94 9.04
C ALA A 218 2.45 -26.36 8.68
N THR A 219 2.49 -26.72 7.40
CA THR A 219 2.91 -28.07 6.95
C THR A 219 4.42 -28.23 6.82
N THR A 220 5.19 -27.13 6.77
CA THR A 220 6.65 -27.16 6.58
C THR A 220 7.40 -26.70 7.83
N LEU A 221 7.86 -25.45 7.89
CA LEU A 221 8.69 -24.96 9.00
C LEU A 221 7.93 -24.87 10.33
N GLY A 222 6.63 -24.63 10.28
CA GLY A 222 5.75 -24.46 11.45
C GLY A 222 5.06 -25.73 11.93
N HIS A 223 5.45 -26.93 11.48
CA HIS A 223 4.72 -28.18 11.80
C HIS A 223 4.64 -28.54 13.29
N PHE A 224 5.59 -28.07 14.10
CA PHE A 224 5.54 -28.21 15.56
C PHE A 224 5.11 -26.93 16.30
N ASP A 225 4.83 -25.84 15.59
CA ASP A 225 4.43 -24.58 16.20
C ASP A 225 2.93 -24.58 16.49
N MET A 226 2.57 -24.52 17.77
CA MET A 226 1.18 -24.42 18.22
C MET A 226 0.45 -23.21 17.63
N HIS A 227 1.18 -22.14 17.30
CA HIS A 227 0.66 -20.91 16.73
C HIS A 227 0.87 -20.82 15.22
N ALA A 228 1.17 -21.92 14.53
CA ALA A 228 1.51 -21.91 13.10
C ALA A 228 0.54 -21.11 12.24
N HIS A 229 -0.77 -21.28 12.44
CA HIS A 229 -1.81 -20.59 11.67
C HIS A 229 -1.91 -19.09 11.95
N ALA A 230 -1.25 -18.58 13.00
CA ALA A 230 -1.12 -17.14 13.26
C ALA A 230 -0.01 -16.48 12.43
N CYS A 231 0.73 -17.24 11.60
CA CYS A 231 1.77 -16.70 10.72
C CYS A 231 1.24 -15.73 9.66
N VAL A 232 -0.07 -15.72 9.38
CA VAL A 232 -0.70 -14.84 8.39
C VAL A 232 -2.14 -14.50 8.79
N THR A 233 -2.58 -13.31 8.40
CA THR A 233 -3.96 -12.79 8.66
C THR A 233 -4.71 -12.58 7.35
N GLY A 234 -6.02 -12.37 7.41
CA GLY A 234 -6.85 -12.29 6.19
C GLY A 234 -7.09 -13.65 5.55
N LYS A 235 -7.00 -14.72 6.35
CA LYS A 235 -7.38 -16.08 5.96
C LYS A 235 -8.90 -16.19 5.82
N PRO A 236 -9.40 -17.20 5.08
CA PRO A 236 -10.82 -17.56 5.09
C PRO A 236 -11.28 -17.88 6.52
N ILE A 237 -12.56 -17.60 6.82
CA ILE A 237 -13.15 -17.87 8.14
C ILE A 237 -12.95 -19.33 8.56
N SER A 238 -13.13 -20.28 7.64
CA SER A 238 -12.95 -21.72 7.87
C SER A 238 -11.52 -22.12 8.24
N MET A 239 -10.52 -21.26 8.00
CA MET A 239 -9.10 -21.51 8.30
C MET A 239 -8.57 -20.63 9.44
N GLY A 240 -9.43 -20.23 10.38
CA GLY A 240 -9.06 -19.33 11.47
C GLY A 240 -8.94 -17.86 11.05
N GLY A 241 -9.64 -17.48 9.97
CA GLY A 241 -9.95 -16.09 9.66
C GLY A 241 -10.95 -15.51 10.66
N ILE A 242 -11.03 -14.18 10.73
CA ILE A 242 -11.95 -13.47 11.63
C ILE A 242 -13.07 -12.81 10.82
N HIS A 243 -14.29 -12.82 11.38
CA HIS A 243 -15.45 -12.21 10.74
C HIS A 243 -15.22 -10.73 10.39
N GLY A 244 -15.75 -10.32 9.24
CA GLY A 244 -15.69 -8.92 8.79
C GLY A 244 -14.32 -8.46 8.30
N ARG A 245 -13.27 -9.31 8.31
CA ARG A 245 -11.91 -8.92 7.89
C ARG A 245 -11.84 -8.37 6.47
N ILE A 246 -12.56 -8.94 5.52
CA ILE A 246 -12.60 -8.45 4.13
C ILE A 246 -13.09 -6.99 4.10
N SER A 247 -14.19 -6.73 4.80
CA SER A 247 -14.82 -5.40 4.87
C SER A 247 -14.20 -4.43 5.87
N ALA A 248 -13.24 -4.87 6.68
CA ALA A 248 -12.72 -4.12 7.82
C ALA A 248 -12.07 -2.80 7.41
N THR A 249 -11.31 -2.79 6.30
CA THR A 249 -10.65 -1.55 5.84
C THR A 249 -11.69 -0.51 5.41
N GLY A 250 -12.68 -0.89 4.59
CA GLY A 250 -13.74 0.03 4.19
C GLY A 250 -14.62 0.50 5.36
N ARG A 251 -14.87 -0.39 6.33
CA ARG A 251 -15.54 -0.01 7.59
C ARG A 251 -14.71 1.01 8.40
N GLY A 252 -13.38 0.83 8.44
CA GLY A 252 -12.46 1.76 9.08
C GLY A 252 -12.44 3.13 8.42
N VAL A 253 -12.45 3.18 7.08
CA VAL A 253 -12.56 4.42 6.30
C VAL A 253 -13.88 5.14 6.63
N TYR A 254 -15.01 4.41 6.62
CA TYR A 254 -16.29 4.92 7.06
C TYR A 254 -16.22 5.54 8.46
N HIS A 255 -15.68 4.82 9.45
CA HIS A 255 -15.57 5.33 10.81
C HIS A 255 -14.66 6.56 10.90
N GLY A 256 -13.55 6.61 10.15
CA GLY A 256 -12.68 7.78 10.11
C GLY A 256 -13.40 9.03 9.59
N ILE A 257 -14.14 8.86 8.49
CA ILE A 257 -14.96 9.92 7.89
C ILE A 257 -16.06 10.36 8.87
N ASP A 258 -16.80 9.40 9.44
CA ASP A 258 -17.89 9.66 10.37
C ASP A 258 -17.42 10.41 11.63
N ASN A 259 -16.29 10.02 12.22
CA ASN A 259 -15.71 10.72 13.37
C ASN A 259 -15.33 12.17 13.03
N PHE A 260 -14.84 12.44 11.83
CA PHE A 260 -14.48 13.80 11.40
C PHE A 260 -15.72 14.65 11.11
N LEU A 261 -16.68 14.12 10.36
CA LEU A 261 -17.87 14.85 9.91
C LEU A 261 -18.94 14.97 11.01
N SER A 262 -19.00 14.05 11.97
CA SER A 262 -19.88 14.17 13.14
C SER A 262 -19.35 15.16 14.17
N ASN A 263 -18.08 15.59 14.05
CA ASN A 263 -17.53 16.65 14.88
C ASN A 263 -17.83 18.02 14.26
N THR A 264 -18.75 18.76 14.88
CA THR A 264 -19.19 20.09 14.43
C THR A 264 -18.05 21.07 14.17
N LYS A 265 -16.97 21.02 14.98
CA LYS A 265 -15.81 21.91 14.78
C LYS A 265 -15.14 21.68 13.43
N TYR A 266 -14.88 20.42 13.09
CA TYR A 266 -14.18 20.06 11.86
C TYR A 266 -15.09 20.16 10.63
N ALA A 267 -16.36 19.77 10.76
CA ALA A 267 -17.35 19.94 9.70
C ALA A 267 -17.52 21.41 9.29
N ASN A 268 -17.64 22.32 10.27
CA ASN A 268 -17.74 23.75 10.02
C ASN A 268 -16.45 24.33 9.40
N MET A 269 -15.28 23.81 9.78
CA MET A 269 -13.98 24.26 9.25
C MET A 269 -13.86 24.03 7.73
N ILE A 270 -14.48 22.97 7.20
CA ILE A 270 -14.52 22.68 5.76
C ILE A 270 -15.82 23.14 5.09
N GLY A 271 -16.67 23.90 5.81
CA GLY A 271 -17.91 24.47 5.28
C GLY A 271 -19.02 23.45 5.00
N VAL A 272 -19.04 22.29 5.67
CA VAL A 272 -20.10 21.28 5.48
C VAL A 272 -20.93 21.09 6.76
N ALA A 273 -22.22 20.77 6.59
CA ALA A 273 -23.07 20.43 7.72
C ALA A 273 -22.58 19.15 8.44
N PRO A 274 -22.70 19.04 9.77
CA PRO A 274 -22.31 17.83 10.48
C PRO A 274 -23.10 16.57 10.04
N GLY A 275 -22.44 15.42 10.04
CA GLY A 275 -23.03 14.12 9.71
C GLY A 275 -23.01 13.74 8.23
N LEU A 276 -23.24 12.45 7.94
CA LEU A 276 -23.08 11.86 6.60
C LEU A 276 -24.32 11.94 5.70
N LYS A 277 -25.51 12.08 6.29
CA LYS A 277 -26.78 12.00 5.56
C LYS A 277 -26.88 13.10 4.50
N GLY A 278 -27.16 12.71 3.26
CA GLY A 278 -27.34 13.62 2.13
C GLY A 278 -26.04 14.11 1.48
N LYS A 279 -24.87 13.75 2.04
CA LYS A 279 -23.57 14.08 1.42
C LYS A 279 -23.33 13.24 0.18
N THR A 280 -22.62 13.81 -0.78
CA THR A 280 -22.20 13.14 -2.01
C THR A 280 -20.75 12.67 -1.90
N PHE A 281 -20.44 11.52 -2.49
CA PHE A 281 -19.07 11.02 -2.52
C PHE A 281 -18.70 10.33 -3.82
N ILE A 282 -17.41 10.38 -4.13
CA ILE A 282 -16.79 9.72 -5.29
C ILE A 282 -15.72 8.76 -4.81
N ILE A 283 -15.66 7.57 -5.39
CA ILE A 283 -14.66 6.55 -5.06
C ILE A 283 -13.77 6.29 -6.27
N GLN A 284 -12.45 6.35 -6.06
CA GLN A 284 -11.48 5.84 -7.03
C GLN A 284 -11.01 4.45 -6.60
N GLY A 285 -11.31 3.43 -7.39
CA GLY A 285 -10.96 2.04 -7.20
C GLY A 285 -12.09 1.26 -6.54
N PHE A 286 -12.69 0.31 -7.26
CA PHE A 286 -13.81 -0.51 -6.79
C PHE A 286 -13.37 -1.92 -6.37
N GLY A 287 -12.20 -2.00 -5.73
CA GLY A 287 -11.70 -3.21 -5.07
C GLY A 287 -12.22 -3.35 -3.62
N ASN A 288 -11.59 -4.22 -2.82
CA ASN A 288 -12.00 -4.49 -1.44
C ASN A 288 -12.19 -3.21 -0.58
N VAL A 289 -11.29 -2.22 -0.69
CA VAL A 289 -11.42 -0.98 0.09
C VAL A 289 -12.58 -0.14 -0.41
N GLY A 290 -12.61 0.18 -1.72
CA GLY A 290 -13.61 1.06 -2.29
C GLY A 290 -15.04 0.51 -2.21
N LEU A 291 -15.25 -0.76 -2.60
CA LEU A 291 -16.55 -1.43 -2.52
C LEU A 291 -17.12 -1.37 -1.11
N HIS A 292 -16.33 -1.76 -0.10
CA HIS A 292 -16.82 -1.77 1.28
C HIS A 292 -17.00 -0.36 1.84
N THR A 293 -16.14 0.60 1.50
CA THR A 293 -16.35 2.01 1.85
C THR A 293 -17.66 2.53 1.26
N MET A 294 -17.92 2.26 -0.01
CA MET A 294 -19.18 2.62 -0.69
C MET A 294 -20.38 2.10 0.07
N ARG A 295 -20.38 0.80 0.42
CA ARG A 295 -21.48 0.13 1.13
C ARG A 295 -21.75 0.73 2.51
N TYR A 296 -20.71 1.12 3.26
CA TYR A 296 -20.89 1.68 4.59
C TYR A 296 -21.31 3.15 4.55
N LEU A 297 -20.78 3.95 3.61
CA LEU A 297 -21.20 5.34 3.40
C LEU A 297 -22.65 5.42 2.90
N ASP A 298 -23.02 4.57 1.94
CA ASP A 298 -24.38 4.46 1.41
C ASP A 298 -25.38 4.09 2.51
N ARG A 299 -25.07 3.08 3.33
CA ARG A 299 -25.87 2.70 4.51
C ARG A 299 -26.05 3.83 5.51
N ALA A 300 -25.06 4.71 5.64
CA ALA A 300 -25.13 5.88 6.53
C ALA A 300 -25.89 7.07 5.91
N GLY A 301 -26.41 6.92 4.68
CA GLY A 301 -27.22 7.90 3.99
C GLY A 301 -26.43 8.91 3.16
N ALA A 302 -25.14 8.68 2.93
CA ALA A 302 -24.38 9.40 1.92
C ALA A 302 -24.65 8.78 0.54
N LYS A 303 -24.50 9.55 -0.54
CA LYS A 303 -24.83 9.15 -1.90
C LYS A 303 -23.56 9.01 -2.73
N CYS A 304 -23.31 7.81 -3.27
CA CYS A 304 -22.24 7.62 -4.25
C CYS A 304 -22.66 8.23 -5.58
N ILE A 305 -21.95 9.25 -6.06
CA ILE A 305 -22.26 9.89 -7.36
C ILE A 305 -21.31 9.47 -8.47
N GLY A 306 -20.22 8.77 -8.16
CA GLY A 306 -19.28 8.31 -9.17
C GLY A 306 -18.28 7.28 -8.66
N VAL A 307 -17.88 6.38 -9.56
CA VAL A 307 -16.87 5.34 -9.32
C VAL A 307 -15.90 5.33 -10.51
N ALA A 308 -14.60 5.35 -10.20
CA ALA A 308 -13.53 5.26 -11.20
C ALA A 308 -12.73 3.96 -11.02
N GLU A 309 -12.45 3.25 -12.10
CA GLU A 309 -11.54 2.10 -12.16
C GLU A 309 -10.52 2.27 -13.30
N ILE A 310 -9.66 1.25 -13.45
CA ILE A 310 -8.56 1.24 -14.44
C ILE A 310 -9.07 1.28 -15.89
N ASP A 311 -10.26 0.74 -16.13
CA ASP A 311 -10.88 0.54 -17.43
C ASP A 311 -11.91 1.62 -17.78
N GLY A 312 -12.37 2.41 -16.81
CA GLY A 312 -13.26 3.52 -17.06
C GLY A 312 -13.85 4.15 -15.80
N GLN A 313 -14.71 5.14 -16.01
CA GLN A 313 -15.29 5.97 -14.96
C GLN A 313 -16.79 6.10 -15.21
N ILE A 314 -17.59 5.93 -14.16
CA ILE A 314 -19.05 6.06 -14.23
C ILE A 314 -19.54 7.16 -13.29
N TYR A 315 -20.60 7.84 -13.69
CA TYR A 315 -21.17 8.96 -12.95
C TYR A 315 -22.70 8.93 -12.97
N ASN A 316 -23.32 9.16 -11.81
CA ASN A 316 -24.74 9.39 -11.70
C ASN A 316 -25.03 10.35 -10.52
N PRO A 317 -25.47 11.60 -10.78
CA PRO A 317 -25.78 12.56 -9.71
C PRO A 317 -26.96 12.12 -8.83
N SER A 318 -27.83 11.24 -9.35
CA SER A 318 -28.97 10.68 -8.60
C SER A 318 -28.53 9.64 -7.56
N GLY A 319 -27.37 9.02 -7.75
CA GLY A 319 -26.80 8.01 -6.86
C GLY A 319 -26.55 6.67 -7.57
N ILE A 320 -25.53 5.95 -7.11
CA ILE A 320 -25.16 4.60 -7.57
C ILE A 320 -25.33 3.64 -6.40
N ASP A 321 -26.17 2.61 -6.56
CA ASP A 321 -26.36 1.59 -5.54
C ASP A 321 -25.15 0.64 -5.50
N PRO A 322 -24.54 0.42 -4.32
CA PRO A 322 -23.32 -0.38 -4.22
C PRO A 322 -23.55 -1.87 -4.49
N ARG A 323 -24.74 -2.41 -4.22
CA ARG A 323 -25.05 -3.83 -4.41
C ARG A 323 -25.28 -4.11 -5.89
N GLU A 324 -26.05 -3.26 -6.57
CA GLU A 324 -26.29 -3.41 -8.01
C GLU A 324 -25.00 -3.27 -8.82
N LEU A 325 -24.10 -2.35 -8.43
CA LEU A 325 -22.81 -2.20 -9.08
C LEU A 325 -21.87 -3.39 -8.78
N GLU A 326 -21.91 -3.94 -7.57
CA GLU A 326 -21.18 -5.16 -7.19
C GLU A 326 -21.63 -6.35 -8.04
N ASP A 327 -22.95 -6.57 -8.15
CA ASP A 327 -23.54 -7.64 -8.96
C ASP A 327 -23.15 -7.47 -10.44
N TRP A 328 -23.23 -6.25 -10.99
CA TRP A 328 -22.80 -5.95 -12.37
C TRP A 328 -21.33 -6.30 -12.61
N LYS A 329 -20.43 -5.87 -11.70
CA LYS A 329 -19.00 -6.12 -11.83
C LYS A 329 -18.67 -7.61 -11.70
N LEU A 330 -19.38 -8.36 -10.85
CA LEU A 330 -19.19 -9.80 -10.73
C LEU A 330 -19.58 -10.55 -12.02
N GLU A 331 -20.62 -10.08 -12.71
CA GLU A 331 -21.09 -10.67 -13.97
C GLU A 331 -20.24 -10.28 -15.18
N HIS A 332 -19.87 -9.00 -15.31
CA HIS A 332 -19.22 -8.45 -16.51
C HIS A 332 -17.71 -8.25 -16.36
N GLY A 333 -17.17 -8.33 -15.14
CA GLY A 333 -15.75 -8.11 -14.85
C GLY A 333 -15.30 -6.64 -14.88
N THR A 334 -16.21 -5.70 -15.12
CA THR A 334 -15.95 -4.25 -15.23
C THR A 334 -17.12 -3.44 -14.65
N ILE A 335 -16.87 -2.20 -14.23
CA ILE A 335 -17.93 -1.22 -13.91
C ILE A 335 -18.49 -0.51 -15.15
N CYS A 336 -17.80 -0.59 -16.28
CA CYS A 336 -18.20 0.07 -17.51
C CYS A 336 -19.49 -0.53 -18.07
N GLY A 337 -20.36 0.31 -18.62
CA GLY A 337 -21.64 -0.11 -19.17
C GLY A 337 -22.76 -0.36 -18.15
N PHE A 338 -22.52 -0.06 -16.86
CA PHE A 338 -23.54 -0.19 -15.83
C PHE A 338 -24.82 0.61 -16.19
N PRO A 339 -26.00 -0.02 -16.33
CA PRO A 339 -27.18 0.62 -16.95
C PRO A 339 -27.73 1.86 -16.22
N LYS A 340 -27.41 2.01 -14.93
CA LYS A 340 -27.91 3.13 -14.09
C LYS A 340 -26.84 4.19 -13.82
N ALA A 341 -25.77 4.23 -14.61
CA ALA A 341 -24.81 5.33 -14.56
C ALA A 341 -24.27 5.62 -15.96
N ASP A 342 -24.01 6.88 -16.23
CA ASP A 342 -23.43 7.28 -17.51
C ASP A 342 -21.92 7.11 -17.48
N ALA A 343 -21.35 6.78 -18.64
CA ALA A 343 -19.90 6.85 -18.82
C ALA A 343 -19.44 8.31 -18.63
N TYR A 344 -18.46 8.53 -17.78
CA TYR A 344 -17.93 9.86 -17.52
C TYR A 344 -16.90 10.23 -18.60
N THR A 345 -17.23 11.24 -19.41
CA THR A 345 -16.50 11.59 -20.65
C THR A 345 -15.62 12.83 -20.54
N LYS A 346 -15.56 13.47 -19.37
CA LYS A 346 -14.63 14.59 -19.11
C LYS A 346 -13.20 14.05 -18.86
N ASP A 347 -12.37 14.82 -18.18
CA ASP A 347 -10.97 14.49 -17.89
C ASP A 347 -10.85 13.39 -16.81
N SER A 348 -11.01 13.77 -15.53
CA SER A 348 -10.96 12.85 -14.41
C SER A 348 -12.14 13.07 -13.48
N LEU A 349 -12.74 11.97 -13.03
CA LEU A 349 -13.82 11.96 -12.05
C LEU A 349 -13.35 12.48 -10.68
N LEU A 350 -12.05 12.42 -10.39
CA LEU A 350 -11.46 12.99 -9.18
C LEU A 350 -11.65 14.52 -9.11
N HIS A 351 -11.86 15.18 -10.26
CA HIS A 351 -12.06 16.63 -10.35
C HIS A 351 -13.54 17.03 -10.22
N GLU A 352 -14.47 16.07 -10.24
CA GLU A 352 -15.90 16.34 -10.18
C GLU A 352 -16.31 16.81 -8.77
N GLU A 353 -17.30 17.68 -8.70
CA GLU A 353 -17.73 18.26 -7.44
C GLU A 353 -18.42 17.22 -6.55
N CYS A 354 -17.92 17.04 -5.33
CA CYS A 354 -18.50 16.15 -4.33
C CYS A 354 -18.14 16.63 -2.92
N ASP A 355 -18.85 16.15 -1.89
CA ASP A 355 -18.46 16.44 -0.52
C ASP A 355 -17.21 15.65 -0.10
N ILE A 356 -17.13 14.39 -0.52
CA ILE A 356 -16.09 13.44 -0.08
C ILE A 356 -15.47 12.71 -1.28
N LEU A 357 -14.16 12.86 -1.46
CA LEU A 357 -13.38 12.07 -2.41
C LEU A 357 -12.64 10.95 -1.67
N VAL A 358 -12.81 9.71 -2.10
CA VAL A 358 -12.20 8.54 -1.46
C VAL A 358 -11.25 7.82 -2.43
N PRO A 359 -9.95 8.19 -2.48
CA PRO A 359 -8.98 7.44 -3.26
C PRO A 359 -8.67 6.08 -2.60
N CYS A 360 -9.02 4.99 -3.29
CA CYS A 360 -8.90 3.59 -2.85
C CYS A 360 -8.09 2.71 -3.83
N ALA A 361 -7.38 3.31 -4.79
CA ALA A 361 -6.58 2.61 -5.80
C ALA A 361 -5.07 2.61 -5.44
N ASN A 362 -4.25 3.26 -6.27
CA ASN A 362 -2.80 3.31 -6.13
C ASN A 362 -2.33 4.53 -5.33
N GLU A 363 -1.05 4.58 -5.03
CA GLU A 363 -0.36 5.77 -4.52
C GLU A 363 -0.29 6.90 -5.57
N LYS A 364 -0.02 8.12 -5.10
CA LYS A 364 0.31 9.33 -5.91
C LYS A 364 -0.74 9.72 -6.97
N GLN A 365 -2.01 9.40 -6.76
CA GLN A 365 -3.12 9.76 -7.65
C GLN A 365 -3.49 11.25 -7.57
N ILE A 366 -3.23 11.90 -6.43
CA ILE A 366 -3.41 13.33 -6.22
C ILE A 366 -2.01 13.95 -6.11
N HIS A 367 -1.64 14.72 -7.13
CA HIS A 367 -0.29 15.25 -7.35
C HIS A 367 -0.34 16.74 -7.72
N GLY A 368 0.81 17.41 -7.77
CA GLY A 368 0.88 18.86 -7.98
C GLY A 368 0.27 19.35 -9.29
N GLY A 369 0.10 18.45 -10.28
CA GLY A 369 -0.52 18.76 -11.58
C GLY A 369 -2.05 18.58 -11.64
N ASN A 370 -2.68 18.04 -10.60
CA ASN A 370 -4.13 17.89 -10.54
C ASN A 370 -4.77 18.36 -9.22
N ALA A 371 -3.98 18.67 -8.19
CA ALA A 371 -4.46 19.08 -6.88
C ALA A 371 -5.32 20.36 -6.93
N ASP A 372 -5.01 21.28 -7.84
CA ASP A 372 -5.77 22.52 -8.10
C ASP A 372 -7.16 22.26 -8.69
N LYS A 373 -7.37 21.09 -9.30
CA LYS A 373 -8.63 20.68 -9.92
C LYS A 373 -9.53 19.90 -8.97
N ILE A 374 -9.04 19.51 -7.79
CA ILE A 374 -9.83 18.77 -6.80
C ILE A 374 -10.84 19.71 -6.15
N ARG A 375 -12.13 19.39 -6.31
CA ARG A 375 -13.25 20.20 -5.78
C ARG A 375 -13.86 19.64 -4.48
N ALA A 376 -13.39 18.47 -4.05
CA ALA A 376 -13.94 17.80 -2.88
C ALA A 376 -13.65 18.57 -1.58
N LYS A 377 -14.60 18.58 -0.65
CA LYS A 377 -14.40 19.23 0.67
C LYS A 377 -13.61 18.37 1.65
N LEU A 378 -13.69 17.06 1.50
CA LEU A 378 -12.95 16.08 2.30
C LEU A 378 -12.29 15.06 1.38
N ILE A 379 -11.00 14.81 1.59
CA ILE A 379 -10.28 13.70 0.94
C ILE A 379 -10.04 12.63 2.00
N ALA A 380 -10.64 11.45 1.80
CA ALA A 380 -10.53 10.32 2.71
C ALA A 380 -9.63 9.24 2.10
N GLU A 381 -8.34 9.26 2.46
CA GLU A 381 -7.34 8.35 1.93
C GLU A 381 -7.59 6.89 2.36
N GLY A 382 -8.23 6.10 1.49
CA GLY A 382 -8.39 4.66 1.65
C GLY A 382 -7.18 3.86 1.16
N ALA A 383 -6.52 4.35 0.11
CA ALA A 383 -5.27 3.85 -0.40
C ALA A 383 -4.07 4.29 0.47
N ASN A 384 -2.91 3.66 0.27
CA ASN A 384 -1.68 4.05 0.98
C ASN A 384 -0.93 5.11 0.17
N GLY A 385 -0.83 6.33 0.69
CA GLY A 385 -0.10 7.43 0.04
C GLY A 385 -0.68 7.89 -1.30
N PRO A 386 -2.02 8.04 -1.46
CA PRO A 386 -2.61 8.53 -2.71
C PRO A 386 -2.26 10.00 -3.00
N THR A 387 -1.90 10.79 -1.99
CA THR A 387 -1.60 12.22 -2.13
C THR A 387 -0.11 12.50 -1.98
N THR A 388 0.47 13.26 -2.90
CA THR A 388 1.87 13.70 -2.82
C THR A 388 2.05 14.87 -1.85
N PRO A 389 3.27 15.13 -1.34
CA PRO A 389 3.56 16.27 -0.46
C PRO A 389 3.24 17.62 -1.13
N THR A 390 3.50 17.75 -2.43
CA THR A 390 3.17 18.94 -3.22
C THR A 390 1.67 19.18 -3.23
N ALA A 391 0.88 18.13 -3.52
CA ALA A 391 -0.57 18.20 -3.49
C ALA A 391 -1.12 18.52 -2.09
N ASP A 392 -0.60 17.89 -1.03
CA ASP A 392 -0.98 18.21 0.36
C ASP A 392 -0.78 19.70 0.69
N GLN A 393 0.30 20.30 0.21
CA GLN A 393 0.54 21.73 0.39
C GLN A 393 -0.47 22.59 -0.36
N MET A 394 -0.74 22.28 -1.62
CA MET A 394 -1.69 23.03 -2.46
C MET A 394 -3.10 22.97 -1.88
N ILE A 395 -3.56 21.78 -1.48
CA ILE A 395 -4.90 21.56 -0.92
C ILE A 395 -5.05 22.35 0.39
N ARG A 396 -4.05 22.32 1.28
CA ARG A 396 -4.09 23.10 2.53
C ARG A 396 -4.16 24.61 2.29
N THR A 397 -3.36 25.13 1.36
CA THR A 397 -3.37 26.57 1.06
C THR A 397 -4.69 27.01 0.40
N SER A 398 -5.31 26.17 -0.41
CA SER A 398 -6.61 26.48 -1.03
C SER A 398 -7.79 26.51 -0.04
N ALA A 399 -7.66 25.85 1.11
CA ALA A 399 -8.68 25.87 2.16
C ALA A 399 -8.61 27.13 3.04
N ASP A 400 -7.46 27.82 3.06
CA ASP A 400 -7.23 29.06 3.81
C ASP A 400 -7.66 30.32 3.03
N SER A 401 -7.90 30.19 1.72
CA SER A 401 -8.40 31.24 0.80
C SER A 401 -9.90 31.14 0.59
#